data_AF-A0AAN1UEK1-F1
#
_entry.id   AF-A0AAN1UEK1-F1
#
_cell.length_a   1.000
_cell.length_b   1.000
_cell.length_c   1.000
_cell.angle_alpha   90.00
_cell.angle_beta   90.00
_cell.angle_gamma   90.00
#
_symmetry.space_group_name_H-M   'P 1'
#
loop_
_entity.id
_entity.type
_entity.pdbx_description
1 polymer ?
#
loop_
_entity_poly.entity_id
_entity_poly.type
_entity_poly.pdbx_seq_one_letter_code
_entity_poly.pdbx_strand_id
1 'polypeptide(L)'
;MSLLSVPFVGTGADTALHVMATVVLVASVAAAGFGFWKIHELPINKAHSKDHHQIGLITALTWIGFIWHWVWVLAVILAFVDMDKAIIHLRDTWKGTPETDAQQQENAK
;
A
#
# COMPACT_ATOMS: atom_id res chain seq x y z
N MET A 1 17.29 24.73 -12.00
CA MET A 1 17.76 23.47 -12.61
C MET A 1 18.27 22.59 -11.47
N SER A 2 17.58 21.49 -11.18
CA SER A 2 17.90 20.64 -10.03
C SER A 2 19.10 19.74 -10.35
N LEU A 3 20.14 19.78 -9.51
CA LEU A 3 21.44 19.13 -9.69
C LEU A 3 21.54 17.76 -9.01
N LEU A 4 20.43 17.01 -8.88
CA LEU A 4 20.45 15.64 -8.36
C LEU A 4 19.92 14.68 -9.44
N SER A 5 20.73 14.43 -10.46
CA SER A 5 20.48 13.32 -11.39
C SER A 5 20.75 12.01 -10.63
N VAL A 6 19.69 11.31 -10.25
CA VAL A 6 19.78 9.95 -9.73
C VAL A 6 20.33 9.04 -10.84
N PRO A 7 21.53 8.44 -10.69
CA PRO A 7 22.32 7.91 -11.81
C PRO A 7 21.80 6.59 -12.40
N PHE A 8 20.60 6.15 -12.00
CA PHE A 8 20.02 4.86 -12.39
C PHE A 8 18.70 5.00 -13.14
N VAL A 9 18.06 6.17 -13.13
CA VAL A 9 16.72 6.38 -13.71
C VAL A 9 16.67 6.00 -15.19
N GLY A 10 15.68 5.17 -15.56
CA GLY A 10 15.48 4.70 -16.94
C GLY A 10 16.43 3.58 -17.38
N THR A 11 17.27 3.06 -16.49
CA THR A 11 18.17 1.92 -16.77
C THR A 11 17.54 0.59 -16.34
N GLY A 12 18.10 -0.54 -16.79
CA GLY A 12 17.66 -1.87 -16.33
C GLY A 12 17.78 -2.07 -14.81
N ALA A 13 18.68 -1.36 -14.14
CA ALA A 13 18.81 -1.37 -12.68
C ALA A 13 17.63 -0.70 -11.98
N ASP A 14 17.06 0.36 -12.56
CA ASP A 14 15.88 1.06 -12.06
C ASP A 14 14.63 0.18 -12.18
N THR A 15 14.44 -0.51 -13.31
CA THR A 15 13.39 -1.51 -13.46
C THR A 15 13.54 -2.65 -12.44
N ALA A 16 14.75 -3.16 -12.25
CA ALA A 16 15.01 -4.22 -11.26
C ALA A 16 14.69 -3.75 -9.83
N LEU A 17 15.06 -2.52 -9.48
CA LEU A 17 14.78 -1.94 -8.17
C LEU A 17 13.28 -1.76 -7.93
N HIS A 18 12.52 -1.30 -8.94
CA HIS A 18 11.06 -1.18 -8.86
C HIS A 18 10.37 -2.55 -8.67
N VAL A 19 10.83 -3.58 -9.39
CA VAL A 19 10.32 -4.95 -9.22
C VAL A 19 10.60 -5.46 -7.80
N MET A 20 11.83 -5.30 -7.32
CA MET A 20 12.19 -5.70 -5.96
C MET A 20 11.40 -4.93 -4.90
N ALA A 21 11.24 -3.62 -5.07
CA ALA A 21 10.42 -2.80 -4.19
C ALA A 21 8.96 -3.29 -4.15
N THR A 22 8.40 -3.64 -5.30
CA THR A 22 7.04 -4.21 -5.40
C THR A 22 6.95 -5.54 -4.65
N VAL A 23 7.92 -6.44 -4.85
CA VAL A 23 7.96 -7.74 -4.16
C VAL A 23 8.05 -7.55 -2.65
N VAL A 24 8.95 -6.68 -2.17
CA VAL A 24 9.12 -6.40 -0.75
C VAL A 24 7.87 -5.78 -0.14
N LEU A 25 7.23 -4.85 -0.86
CA LEU A 25 5.98 -4.24 -0.42
C LEU A 25 4.88 -5.29 -0.24
N VAL A 26 4.63 -6.10 -1.28
CA VAL A 26 3.60 -7.15 -1.26
C VAL A 26 3.90 -8.16 -0.16
N ALA A 27 5.15 -8.61 -0.03
CA ALA A 27 5.57 -9.54 1.02
C ALA A 27 5.37 -8.95 2.42
N SER A 28 5.66 -7.66 2.61
CA SER A 28 5.50 -6.98 3.90
C SER A 28 4.03 -6.85 4.29
N VAL A 29 3.16 -6.46 3.34
CA VAL A 29 1.72 -6.38 3.56
C VAL A 29 1.14 -7.77 3.85
N ALA A 30 1.54 -8.79 3.08
CA ALA A 30 1.12 -10.17 3.31
C ALA A 30 1.59 -10.70 4.67
N ALA A 31 2.84 -10.43 5.06
CA ALA A 31 3.38 -10.81 6.36
C ALA A 31 2.65 -10.10 7.51
N ALA A 32 2.32 -8.82 7.36
CA ALA A 32 1.54 -8.08 8.35
C ALA A 32 0.12 -8.65 8.48
N GLY A 33 -0.56 -8.90 7.35
CA GLY A 33 -1.90 -9.51 7.35
C GLY A 33 -1.92 -10.92 7.92
N PHE A 34 -0.96 -11.76 7.52
CA PHE A 34 -0.84 -13.12 8.04
C PHE A 34 -0.42 -13.15 9.52
N GLY A 35 0.52 -12.30 9.92
CA GLY A 35 0.93 -12.16 11.32
C GLY A 35 -0.22 -11.66 12.19
N PHE A 36 -0.97 -10.68 11.70
CA PHE A 36 -2.19 -10.21 12.35
C PHE A 36 -3.21 -11.35 12.49
N TRP A 37 -3.50 -12.09 11.41
CA TRP A 37 -4.40 -13.24 11.44
C TRP A 37 -3.93 -14.29 12.45
N LYS A 38 -2.66 -14.70 12.38
CA LYS A 38 -2.06 -15.70 13.29
C LYS A 38 -2.09 -15.28 14.75
N ILE A 39 -1.75 -14.04 15.06
CA ILE A 39 -1.79 -13.53 16.44
C ILE A 39 -3.22 -13.50 16.97
N HIS A 40 -4.20 -13.21 16.12
CA HIS A 40 -5.61 -13.11 16.51
C HIS A 40 -6.36 -14.44 16.55
N GLU A 41 -5.88 -15.52 15.93
CA GLU A 41 -6.46 -16.86 16.08
C GLU A 41 -5.95 -17.63 17.31
N LEU A 42 -4.76 -17.28 17.84
CA LEU A 42 -4.19 -17.88 19.04
C LEU A 42 -5.15 -17.87 20.26
N PRO A 43 -5.91 -16.80 20.53
CA PRO A 43 -6.88 -16.75 21.61
C PRO A 43 -8.02 -17.77 21.46
N ILE A 44 -8.51 -17.99 20.23
CA ILE A 44 -9.62 -18.90 19.93
C ILE A 44 -9.19 -20.35 20.18
N ASN A 45 -7.97 -20.70 19.75
CA ASN A 45 -7.41 -22.02 19.95
C ASN A 45 -7.10 -22.29 21.44
N LYS A 46 -6.80 -21.24 22.20
CA LYS A 46 -6.58 -21.30 23.65
C LYS A 46 -7.89 -21.38 24.46
N ALA A 47 -8.98 -20.78 23.98
CA ALA A 47 -10.30 -20.82 24.62
C ALA A 47 -10.94 -22.22 24.52
N HIS A 48 -10.82 -22.89 23.37
CA HIS A 48 -11.33 -24.25 23.18
C HIS A 48 -10.62 -25.29 24.07
N SER A 49 -9.36 -25.03 24.44
CA SER A 49 -8.57 -25.93 25.28
C SER A 49 -8.78 -25.72 26.79
N LYS A 50 -9.45 -24.64 27.24
CA LYS A 50 -9.52 -24.24 28.67
C LYS A 50 -10.85 -23.65 29.15
N ASP A 51 -11.93 -23.70 28.37
CA ASP A 51 -13.28 -23.23 28.75
C ASP A 51 -13.33 -21.75 29.20
N HIS A 52 -12.38 -20.91 28.74
CA HIS A 52 -12.26 -19.51 29.14
C HIS A 52 -12.93 -18.58 28.13
N HIS A 53 -14.21 -18.31 28.35
CA HIS A 53 -15.05 -17.39 27.58
C HIS A 53 -14.45 -15.97 27.46
N GLN A 54 -13.66 -15.52 28.45
CA GLN A 54 -13.03 -14.19 28.45
C GLN A 54 -11.98 -13.98 27.36
N ILE A 55 -11.25 -15.05 26.99
CA ILE A 55 -10.23 -14.99 25.94
C ILE A 55 -10.88 -14.95 24.55
N GLY A 56 -12.09 -15.52 24.40
CA GLY A 56 -12.90 -15.32 23.20
C GLY A 56 -13.46 -13.89 23.11
N LEU A 57 -13.91 -13.33 24.24
CA LEU A 57 -14.45 -11.97 24.30
C LEU A 57 -13.42 -10.88 23.96
N ILE A 58 -12.18 -10.99 24.48
CA ILE A 58 -11.13 -10.03 24.13
C ILE A 58 -10.84 -10.04 22.62
N THR A 59 -10.83 -11.22 22.00
CA THR A 59 -10.61 -11.34 20.54
C THR A 59 -11.76 -10.78 19.73
N ALA A 60 -13.00 -11.07 20.12
CA ALA A 60 -14.17 -10.47 19.48
C ALA A 60 -14.14 -8.94 19.58
N LEU A 61 -13.78 -8.40 20.74
CA LEU A 61 -13.65 -6.96 20.95
C LEU A 61 -12.56 -6.34 20.08
N THR A 62 -11.40 -7.00 19.90
CA THR A 62 -10.34 -6.52 19.01
C THR A 62 -10.76 -6.56 17.53
N TRP A 63 -11.44 -7.61 17.08
CA TRP A 63 -11.97 -7.70 15.72
C TRP A 63 -13.02 -6.62 15.42
N ILE A 64 -13.95 -6.40 16.35
CA ILE A 64 -14.97 -5.35 16.24
C ILE A 64 -14.30 -3.96 16.25
N GLY A 65 -13.34 -3.73 17.15
CA GLY A 65 -12.58 -2.49 17.20
C GLY A 65 -11.82 -2.23 15.89
N PHE A 66 -11.22 -3.25 15.30
CA PHE A 66 -10.51 -3.16 14.03
C PHE A 66 -11.44 -2.86 12.84
N ILE A 67 -12.57 -3.58 12.73
CA ILE A 67 -13.63 -3.34 11.72
C ILE A 67 -14.33 -1.99 11.95
N TRP A 68 -14.22 -1.39 13.13
CA TRP A 68 -14.69 -0.03 13.36
C TRP A 68 -13.62 1.02 13.01
N HIS A 69 -12.35 0.74 13.30
CA HIS A 69 -11.26 1.71 13.13
C HIS A 69 -10.60 1.73 11.75
N TRP A 70 -10.86 0.76 10.86
CA TRP A 70 -10.30 0.80 9.49
C TRP A 70 -10.64 2.09 8.72
N VAL A 71 -11.81 2.69 8.97
CA VAL A 71 -12.19 3.99 8.36
C VAL A 71 -11.23 5.10 8.79
N TRP A 72 -10.74 5.08 10.03
CA TRP A 72 -9.73 6.04 10.50
C TRP A 72 -8.39 5.84 9.80
N VAL A 73 -7.99 4.59 9.58
CA VAL A 73 -6.77 4.27 8.81
C VAL A 73 -6.91 4.81 7.38
N LEU A 74 -8.07 4.62 6.73
CA LEU A 74 -8.33 5.20 5.41
C LEU A 74 -8.33 6.72 5.43
N ALA A 75 -8.90 7.36 6.45
CA ALA A 75 -8.90 8.81 6.59
C ALA A 75 -7.49 9.39 6.71
N VAL A 76 -6.60 8.72 7.46
CA VAL A 76 -5.19 9.12 7.56
C VAL A 76 -4.50 8.95 6.21
N ILE A 77 -4.71 7.83 5.50
CA ILE A 77 -4.14 7.64 4.15
C ILE A 77 -4.61 8.75 3.22
N LEU A 78 -5.91 9.06 3.19
CA LEU A 78 -6.45 10.14 2.36
C LEU A 78 -5.96 11.53 2.77
N ALA A 79 -5.64 11.75 4.04
CA ALA A 79 -5.09 13.03 4.51
C ALA A 79 -3.62 13.23 4.10
N PHE A 80 -2.84 12.15 4.01
CA PHE A 80 -1.43 12.19 3.61
C PHE A 80 -1.21 11.99 2.11
N VAL A 81 -2.17 11.39 1.41
CA VAL A 81 -2.14 11.27 -0.06
C VAL A 81 -2.69 12.55 -0.66
N ASP A 82 -1.87 13.23 -1.46
CA ASP A 82 -2.32 14.34 -2.31
C ASP A 82 -3.27 13.78 -3.38
N MET A 83 -4.57 13.91 -3.10
CA MET A 83 -5.62 13.27 -3.89
C MET A 83 -5.71 13.88 -5.28
N ASP A 84 -5.41 15.17 -5.44
CA ASP A 84 -5.40 15.84 -6.74
C ASP A 84 -4.29 15.27 -7.63
N LYS A 85 -3.08 15.13 -7.11
CA LYS A 85 -1.96 14.52 -7.84
C LYS A 85 -2.19 13.04 -8.14
N ALA A 86 -2.72 12.29 -7.18
CA ALA A 86 -2.99 10.86 -7.35
C ALA A 86 -4.07 10.60 -8.42
N ILE A 87 -5.14 11.40 -8.47
CA ILE A 87 -6.18 11.31 -9.51
C ILE A 87 -5.60 11.65 -10.88
N ILE A 88 -4.80 12.72 -10.98
CA ILE A 88 -4.15 13.11 -12.24
C ILE A 88 -3.28 11.96 -12.76
N HIS A 89 -2.40 11.39 -11.93
CA HIS A 89 -1.53 10.29 -12.31
C HIS A 89 -2.30 9.01 -12.69
N LEU A 90 -3.36 8.67 -11.96
CA LEU A 90 -4.20 7.51 -12.27
C LEU A 90 -4.91 7.68 -13.61
N ARG A 91 -5.49 8.86 -13.86
CA ARG A 91 -6.12 9.23 -15.13
C ARG A 91 -5.12 9.17 -16.26
N ASP A 92 -3.91 9.68 -16.05
CA ASP A 92 -2.88 9.76 -17.07
C ASP A 92 -2.37 8.35 -17.47
N THR A 93 -2.18 7.49 -16.45
CA THR A 93 -1.85 6.08 -16.63
C THR A 93 -2.95 5.34 -17.38
N TRP A 94 -4.22 5.63 -17.08
CA TRP A 94 -5.36 5.00 -17.75
C TRP A 94 -5.63 5.53 -19.17
N LYS A 95 -5.39 6.82 -19.42
CA LYS A 95 -5.53 7.43 -20.74
C LYS A 95 -4.39 7.07 -21.71
N GLY A 96 -3.35 6.37 -21.23
CA GLY A 96 -2.29 5.80 -22.07
C GLY A 96 -1.66 6.81 -23.02
N THR A 97 -1.62 8.08 -22.66
CA THR A 97 -1.11 9.12 -23.55
C THR A 97 0.37 9.34 -23.20
N PRO A 98 1.31 8.96 -24.06
CA PRO A 98 2.69 9.37 -23.90
C PRO A 98 2.73 10.87 -24.21
N GLU A 99 2.86 11.72 -23.20
CA GLU A 99 3.20 13.14 -23.36
C GLU A 99 4.66 13.32 -23.86
N THR A 100 5.08 12.54 -24.86
CA THR A 100 6.36 12.76 -25.56
C THR A 100 6.12 13.41 -26.93
N ASP A 101 4.96 13.23 -27.56
CA ASP A 101 4.81 13.62 -28.97
C ASP A 101 4.30 15.06 -29.19
N ALA A 102 3.72 15.71 -28.17
CA ALA A 102 3.16 17.06 -28.32
C ALA A 102 4.21 18.18 -28.20
N GLN A 103 5.29 17.99 -27.44
CA GLN A 103 6.33 19.01 -27.25
C GLN A 103 7.46 18.95 -28.30
N GLN A 104 7.58 17.85 -29.05
CA GLN A 104 8.59 17.72 -30.11
C GLN A 104 8.18 18.34 -31.46
N GLN A 105 6.88 18.55 -31.72
CA GLN A 105 6.41 19.20 -32.95
C GLN A 105 6.35 20.73 -32.88
N GLU A 106 6.26 21.34 -31.69
CA GLU A 106 6.28 22.80 -31.53
C GLU A 106 7.71 23.37 -31.56
N ASN A 107 8.71 22.61 -31.10
CA ASN A 107 10.12 23.01 -31.18
C ASN A 107 10.78 22.72 -32.55
N ALA A 108 10.06 22.09 -33.48
CA ALA A 108 10.52 21.77 -34.83
C ALA A 108 9.89 22.65 -35.92
N LYS A 109 9.18 23.72 -35.54
CA LYS A 109 8.56 24.68 -36.46
C LYS A 109 9.09 26.09 -36.25
#